data_AF-A0A1F3WAX7-F1
#
_entry.id   AF-A0A1F3WAX7-F1
#
_cell.length_a   1.000
_cell.length_b   1.000
_cell.length_c   1.000
_cell.angle_alpha   90.00
_cell.angle_beta   90.00
_cell.angle_gamma   90.00
#
_symmetry.space_group_name_H-M   'P 1'
#
loop_
_entity.id
_entity.type
_entity.pdbx_description
1 polymer ?
#
loop_
_entity_poly.entity_id
_entity_poly.type
_entity_poly.pdbx_seq_one_letter_code
_entity_poly.pdbx_strand_id
1 'polypeptide(L)'
;MISITISGLRIFATSGIFIFHLLGLYDKNNKGIDYISILIFCLLTGYLSYGKKSNSYEWLKKRFLSILIPYWIVIVPALIINRIVSYKNTSIFSDFITFLGGNLFLQTKVYVIAWYITFVLLLYCFIFFQSFFSHYFLKTLAWLAGFLVFYLIFDKSHYFISFGLGFFLASFLPPANKNPTENNSPIKFLFNLQDYCYGFFLIHGGVLIFLYNICKADFFSSFIFGVGLSIMGSIILNKIAKNLIIRATAPS
;
A
#
# COMPACT_ATOMS: atom_id res chain seq x y z
N MET A 1 13.86 17.72 7.96
CA MET A 1 12.73 18.17 7.12
C MET A 1 12.18 17.08 6.19
N ILE A 2 13.00 16.36 5.41
CA ILE A 2 12.53 15.32 4.47
C ILE A 2 11.71 14.21 5.16
N SER A 3 12.19 13.69 6.29
CA SER A 3 11.46 12.64 7.02
C SER A 3 10.08 13.09 7.52
N ILE A 4 9.94 14.35 7.92
CA ILE A 4 8.64 14.95 8.30
C ILE A 4 7.72 15.03 7.09
N THR A 5 8.27 15.47 5.95
CA THR A 5 7.52 15.56 4.68
C THR A 5 7.01 14.19 4.25
N ILE A 6 7.83 13.15 4.32
CA ILE A 6 7.43 11.77 4.01
C ILE A 6 6.31 11.29 4.93
N SER A 7 6.45 11.47 6.24
CA SER A 7 5.41 11.09 7.21
C SER A 7 4.09 11.84 6.94
N GLY A 8 4.15 13.15 6.70
CA GLY A 8 3.00 13.97 6.36
C GLY A 8 2.32 13.53 5.07
N LEU A 9 3.09 13.28 3.99
CA LEU A 9 2.57 12.78 2.72
C LEU A 9 1.91 11.40 2.85
N ARG A 10 2.46 10.51 3.68
CA ARG A 10 1.85 9.19 3.96
C ARG A 10 0.49 9.34 4.63
N ILE A 11 0.42 10.16 5.68
CA ILE A 11 -0.82 10.42 6.41
C ILE A 11 -1.85 11.05 5.47
N PHE A 12 -1.44 12.08 4.72
CA PHE A 12 -2.30 12.76 3.74
C PHE A 12 -2.85 11.78 2.69
N ALA A 13 -1.99 10.99 2.05
CA ALA A 13 -2.41 10.02 1.05
C ALA A 13 -3.38 8.97 1.64
N THR A 14 -3.08 8.46 2.83
CA THR A 14 -3.92 7.49 3.55
C THR A 14 -5.30 8.07 3.86
N SER A 15 -5.36 9.28 4.41
CA SER A 15 -6.61 10.00 4.69
C SER A 15 -7.40 10.28 3.41
N GLY A 16 -6.73 10.65 2.33
CA GLY A 16 -7.38 10.88 1.03
C GLY A 16 -8.05 9.61 0.48
N ILE A 17 -7.39 8.44 0.56
CA ILE A 17 -8.02 7.17 0.16
C ILE A 17 -9.24 6.85 1.02
N PHE A 18 -9.15 7.09 2.33
CA PHE A 18 -10.29 6.89 3.23
C PHE A 18 -11.47 7.78 2.87
N ILE A 19 -11.22 9.08 2.70
CA ILE A 19 -12.24 10.05 2.31
C ILE A 19 -12.84 9.67 0.97
N PHE A 20 -12.03 9.25 -0.01
CA PHE A 20 -12.51 8.78 -1.30
C PHE A 20 -13.49 7.61 -1.16
N HIS A 21 -13.13 6.57 -0.42
CA HIS A 21 -14.02 5.42 -0.21
C HIS A 21 -15.28 5.78 0.56
N LEU A 22 -15.17 6.63 1.59
CA LEU A 22 -16.32 7.11 2.33
C LEU A 22 -17.27 7.89 1.43
N LEU A 23 -16.77 8.88 0.67
CA LEU A 23 -17.61 9.64 -0.26
C LEU A 23 -18.26 8.73 -1.31
N GLY A 24 -17.53 7.73 -1.80
CA GLY A 24 -18.04 6.77 -2.79
C GLY A 24 -19.17 5.89 -2.26
N LEU A 25 -19.19 5.55 -0.97
CA LEU A 25 -20.30 4.79 -0.36
C LEU A 25 -21.59 5.61 -0.21
N TYR A 26 -21.49 6.94 -0.19
CA TYR A 26 -22.63 7.84 -0.02
C TYR A 26 -22.95 8.64 -1.28
N ASP A 27 -22.51 8.16 -2.45
CA ASP A 27 -22.73 8.78 -3.76
C ASP A 27 -22.33 10.27 -3.83
N LYS A 28 -21.34 10.67 -3.02
CA LYS A 28 -20.80 12.04 -3.03
C LYS A 28 -19.66 12.13 -4.03
N ASN A 29 -19.60 13.25 -4.77
CA ASN A 29 -18.53 13.49 -5.74
C ASN A 29 -17.15 13.45 -5.07
N ASN A 30 -16.28 12.56 -5.55
CA ASN A 30 -14.94 12.30 -5.02
C ASN A 30 -13.87 12.26 -6.11
N LYS A 31 -14.20 12.76 -7.32
CA LYS A 31 -13.34 12.65 -8.51
C LYS A 31 -11.93 13.19 -8.23
N GLY A 32 -10.94 12.31 -8.36
CA GLY A 32 -9.51 12.67 -8.35
C GLY A 32 -8.81 12.59 -6.99
N ILE A 33 -9.52 12.43 -5.87
CA ILE A 33 -8.89 12.29 -4.55
C ILE A 33 -8.08 10.99 -4.48
N ASP A 34 -8.67 9.88 -4.94
CA ASP A 34 -7.98 8.60 -5.07
C ASP A 34 -6.76 8.70 -5.97
N TYR A 35 -6.91 9.35 -7.13
CA TYR A 35 -5.85 9.51 -8.11
C TYR A 35 -4.62 10.20 -7.51
N ILE A 36 -4.82 11.35 -6.85
CA ILE A 36 -3.74 12.11 -6.20
C ILE A 36 -3.13 11.30 -5.06
N SER A 37 -3.95 10.67 -4.20
CA SER A 37 -3.45 9.85 -3.11
C SER A 37 -2.60 8.67 -3.59
N ILE A 38 -3.03 7.96 -4.63
CA ILE A 38 -2.28 6.83 -5.20
C ILE A 38 -0.98 7.33 -5.85
N LEU A 39 -0.99 8.47 -6.55
CA LEU A 39 0.24 9.09 -7.06
C LEU A 39 1.23 9.38 -5.94
N ILE A 40 0.78 10.03 -4.85
CA ILE A 40 1.65 10.30 -3.70
C ILE A 40 2.20 9.00 -3.11
N PHE A 41 1.38 7.96 -2.96
CA PHE A 41 1.87 6.68 -2.48
C PHE A 41 2.90 6.04 -3.43
N CYS A 42 2.71 6.12 -4.75
CA CYS A 42 3.65 5.61 -5.74
C CYS A 42 4.97 6.37 -5.70
N LEU A 43 4.91 7.71 -5.65
CA LEU A 43 6.07 8.58 -5.45
C LEU A 43 6.86 8.19 -4.20
N LEU A 44 6.19 8.06 -3.06
CA LEU A 44 6.83 7.65 -1.80
C LEU A 44 7.40 6.24 -1.88
N THR A 45 6.70 5.32 -2.56
CA THR A 45 7.15 3.94 -2.78
C THR A 45 8.44 3.92 -3.59
N GLY A 46 8.54 4.74 -4.63
CA GLY A 46 9.76 4.94 -5.42
C GLY A 46 10.90 5.52 -4.59
N TYR A 47 10.63 6.63 -3.91
CA TYR A 47 11.60 7.32 -3.06
C TYR A 47 12.23 6.38 -2.03
N LEU A 48 11.39 5.61 -1.33
CA LEU A 48 11.83 4.70 -0.28
C LEU A 48 12.44 3.39 -0.80
N SER A 49 12.35 3.13 -2.11
CA SER A 49 12.97 1.96 -2.74
C SER A 49 14.43 2.19 -3.14
N TYR A 50 14.85 3.45 -3.21
CA TYR A 50 16.21 3.85 -3.52
C TYR A 50 17.17 3.58 -2.34
N GLY A 51 18.40 3.13 -2.64
CA GLY A 51 19.45 2.91 -1.65
C GLY A 51 20.43 1.78 -2.03
N LYS A 52 21.60 1.74 -1.37
CA LYS A 52 22.57 0.65 -1.52
C LYS A 52 21.99 -0.65 -0.96
N LYS A 53 21.79 -1.64 -1.84
CA LYS A 53 21.33 -2.98 -1.49
C LYS A 53 22.56 -3.86 -1.38
N SER A 54 22.91 -4.30 -0.17
CA SER A 54 23.97 -5.31 0.00
C SER A 54 23.56 -6.63 -0.64
N ASN A 55 22.27 -6.97 -0.62
CA ASN A 55 21.68 -8.12 -1.27
C ASN A 55 20.28 -7.77 -1.83
N SER A 56 20.12 -7.79 -3.15
CA SER A 56 18.86 -7.47 -3.83
C SER A 56 17.73 -8.43 -3.48
N TYR A 57 18.03 -9.71 -3.27
CA TYR A 57 17.04 -10.73 -2.92
C TYR A 57 16.49 -10.51 -1.51
N GLU A 58 17.37 -10.32 -0.53
CA GLU A 58 16.95 -10.03 0.86
C GLU A 58 16.17 -8.71 0.95
N TRP A 59 16.55 -7.71 0.15
CA TRP A 59 15.79 -6.48 0.00
C TRP A 59 14.36 -6.74 -0.51
N LEU A 60 14.20 -7.55 -1.56
CA LEU A 60 12.90 -7.87 -2.13
C LEU A 60 12.05 -8.69 -1.15
N LYS A 61 12.63 -9.76 -0.59
CA LYS A 61 11.99 -10.64 0.42
C LYS A 61 11.44 -9.83 1.58
N LYS A 62 12.26 -8.94 2.16
CA LYS A 62 11.82 -8.06 3.26
C LYS A 62 10.64 -7.18 2.87
N ARG A 63 10.64 -6.60 1.67
CA ARG A 63 9.55 -5.76 1.16
C ARG A 63 8.28 -6.56 0.93
N PHE A 64 8.40 -7.73 0.32
CA PHE A 64 7.29 -8.65 0.08
C PHE A 64 6.63 -9.07 1.38
N LEU A 65 7.40 -9.57 2.35
CA LEU A 65 6.87 -9.97 3.65
C LEU A 65 6.22 -8.81 4.42
N SER A 66 6.82 -7.62 4.36
CA SER A 66 6.26 -6.43 5.01
C SER A 66 4.90 -5.99 4.45
N ILE A 67 4.62 -6.33 3.19
CA ILE A 67 3.33 -6.04 2.53
C ILE A 67 2.36 -7.20 2.70
N LEU A 68 2.81 -8.42 2.36
CA LEU A 68 1.97 -9.61 2.27
C LEU A 68 1.50 -10.10 3.64
N ILE A 69 2.32 -10.03 4.69
CA ILE A 69 1.90 -10.52 6.01
C ILE A 69 0.70 -9.72 6.56
N PRO A 70 0.75 -8.38 6.67
CA PRO A 70 -0.44 -7.62 7.06
C PRO A 70 -1.63 -7.84 6.12
N TYR A 71 -1.36 -7.93 4.82
CA TYR A 71 -2.38 -8.18 3.82
C TYR A 71 -3.08 -9.53 4.04
N TRP A 72 -2.34 -10.61 4.33
CA TRP A 72 -2.88 -11.94 4.59
C TRP A 72 -3.80 -11.97 5.80
N ILE A 73 -3.43 -11.26 6.87
CA ILE A 73 -4.25 -11.14 8.08
C ILE A 73 -5.63 -10.53 7.75
N VAL A 74 -5.70 -9.61 6.79
CA VAL A 74 -6.95 -8.94 6.40
C VAL A 74 -7.71 -9.72 5.32
N ILE A 75 -7.01 -10.22 4.30
CA ILE A 75 -7.66 -10.83 3.12
C ILE A 75 -8.19 -12.23 3.41
N VAL A 76 -7.52 -13.02 4.27
CA VAL A 76 -7.98 -14.40 4.57
C VAL A 76 -9.38 -14.38 5.20
N PRO A 77 -9.65 -13.59 6.26
CA PRO A 77 -11.01 -13.43 6.77
C PRO A 77 -11.98 -12.91 5.71
N ALA A 78 -11.57 -11.94 4.88
CA ALA A 78 -12.43 -11.40 3.83
C ALA A 78 -12.85 -12.45 2.79
N LEU A 79 -11.92 -13.34 2.38
CA LEU A 79 -12.21 -14.45 1.47
C LEU A 79 -13.14 -15.49 2.11
N ILE A 80 -12.91 -15.83 3.38
CA ILE A 80 -13.78 -16.75 4.13
C ILE A 80 -15.19 -16.18 4.22
N ILE A 81 -15.34 -14.91 4.61
CA ILE A 81 -16.64 -14.23 4.68
C ILE A 81 -17.30 -14.18 3.30
N ASN A 82 -16.54 -13.87 2.24
CA ASN A 82 -17.08 -13.87 0.88
C ASN A 82 -17.66 -15.24 0.48
N ARG A 83 -17.01 -16.33 0.89
CA ARG A 83 -17.50 -17.71 0.63
C ARG A 83 -18.75 -18.05 1.41
N ILE A 84 -18.83 -17.63 2.68
CA ILE A 84 -20.00 -17.89 3.53
C ILE A 84 -21.21 -17.08 3.06
N VAL A 85 -21.00 -15.79 2.76
CA VAL A 85 -22.08 -14.84 2.44
C VAL A 85 -22.39 -14.79 0.94
N SER A 86 -21.54 -15.38 0.09
CA SER A 86 -21.63 -15.29 -1.37
C SER A 86 -21.68 -13.83 -1.88
N TYR A 87 -20.93 -12.93 -1.23
CA TYR A 87 -20.96 -11.49 -1.54
C TYR A 87 -20.53 -11.19 -2.99
N LYS A 88 -19.50 -11.88 -3.49
CA LYS A 88 -19.04 -11.84 -4.89
C LYS A 88 -18.80 -13.25 -5.38
N ASN A 89 -19.26 -13.52 -6.62
CA ASN A 89 -19.04 -14.78 -7.29
C ASN A 89 -17.56 -14.89 -7.74
N THR A 90 -16.75 -15.61 -6.96
CA THR A 90 -15.35 -15.90 -7.28
C THR A 90 -15.09 -17.39 -7.34
N SER A 91 -14.13 -17.82 -8.18
CA SER A 91 -13.64 -19.20 -8.21
C SER A 91 -12.55 -19.42 -7.15
N ILE A 92 -12.30 -20.69 -6.77
CA ILE A 92 -11.22 -21.03 -5.82
C ILE A 92 -9.86 -20.54 -6.36
N PHE A 93 -9.64 -20.66 -7.68
CA PHE A 93 -8.46 -20.13 -8.34
C PHE A 93 -8.34 -18.61 -8.18
N SER A 94 -9.43 -17.86 -8.38
CA SER A 94 -9.46 -16.41 -8.16
C SER A 94 -9.14 -16.03 -6.71
N ASP A 95 -9.63 -16.80 -5.73
CA ASP A 95 -9.31 -16.58 -4.31
C ASP A 95 -7.84 -16.85 -4.01
N PHE A 96 -7.26 -17.89 -4.61
CA PHE A 96 -5.84 -18.20 -4.48
C PHE A 96 -4.96 -17.08 -5.06
N ILE A 97 -5.28 -16.58 -6.26
CA ILE A 97 -4.58 -15.42 -6.85
C ILE A 97 -4.77 -14.18 -5.97
N THR A 98 -5.96 -13.99 -5.39
CA THR A 98 -6.21 -12.91 -4.43
C THR A 98 -5.33 -13.06 -3.19
N PHE A 99 -5.23 -14.25 -2.61
CA PHE A 99 -4.37 -14.55 -1.46
C PHE A 99 -2.89 -14.24 -1.76
N LEU A 100 -2.40 -14.56 -2.96
CA LEU A 100 -1.03 -14.23 -3.39
C LEU A 100 -0.81 -12.73 -3.66
N GLY A 101 -1.86 -11.91 -3.59
CA GLY A 101 -1.78 -10.48 -3.88
C GLY A 101 -1.78 -10.18 -5.38
N GLY A 102 -2.34 -11.05 -6.22
CA GLY A 102 -2.40 -10.93 -7.70
C GLY A 102 -3.68 -10.29 -8.26
N ASN A 103 -4.39 -9.48 -7.48
CA ASN A 103 -5.70 -8.90 -7.83
C ASN A 103 -5.72 -8.03 -9.10
N LEU A 104 -4.58 -7.47 -9.53
CA LEU A 104 -4.52 -6.71 -10.79
C LEU A 104 -4.83 -7.59 -12.02
N PHE A 105 -4.61 -8.90 -11.92
CA PHE A 105 -4.85 -9.87 -13.00
C PHE A 105 -6.26 -10.47 -12.99
N LEU A 106 -7.09 -10.09 -12.02
CA LEU A 106 -8.44 -10.61 -11.85
C LEU A 106 -9.48 -9.59 -12.33
N GLN A 107 -10.48 -10.08 -13.08
CA GLN A 107 -11.62 -9.27 -13.49
C GLN A 107 -12.51 -8.91 -12.30
N THR A 108 -12.86 -9.91 -11.48
CA THR A 108 -13.71 -9.73 -10.29
C THR A 108 -12.85 -9.67 -9.03
N LYS A 109 -12.71 -8.48 -8.46
CA LYS A 109 -11.91 -8.25 -7.25
C LYS A 109 -12.80 -8.33 -6.02
N VAL A 110 -12.53 -9.25 -5.10
CA VAL A 110 -13.26 -9.31 -3.80
C VAL A 110 -13.03 -8.01 -3.03
N TYR A 111 -11.77 -7.60 -2.95
CA TYR A 111 -11.33 -6.43 -2.20
C TYR A 111 -10.72 -5.38 -3.13
N VAL A 112 -11.37 -4.22 -3.25
CA VAL A 112 -10.98 -3.16 -4.22
C VAL A 112 -9.54 -2.71 -3.97
N ILE A 113 -9.14 -2.55 -2.72
CA ILE A 113 -7.80 -2.10 -2.34
C ILE A 113 -6.70 -3.08 -2.79
N ALA A 114 -7.03 -4.34 -3.05
CA ALA A 114 -6.04 -5.38 -3.26
C ALA A 114 -5.32 -5.28 -4.62
N TRP A 115 -5.86 -4.59 -5.63
CA TRP A 115 -5.12 -4.36 -6.89
C TRP A 115 -3.88 -3.47 -6.67
N TYR A 116 -3.97 -2.52 -5.72
CA TYR A 116 -2.85 -1.65 -5.39
C TYR A 116 -1.70 -2.44 -4.74
N ILE A 117 -2.03 -3.49 -3.97
CA ILE A 117 -1.03 -4.41 -3.42
C ILE A 117 -0.25 -5.10 -4.54
N THR A 118 -0.94 -5.67 -5.53
CA THR A 118 -0.30 -6.26 -6.72
C THR A 118 0.60 -5.25 -7.42
N PHE A 119 0.08 -4.04 -7.62
CA PHE A 119 0.79 -2.97 -8.30
C PHE A 119 2.11 -2.62 -7.60
N VAL A 120 2.09 -2.41 -6.28
CA VAL A 120 3.32 -2.13 -5.51
C VAL A 120 4.31 -3.29 -5.55
N LEU A 121 3.84 -4.54 -5.46
CA LEU A 121 4.70 -5.71 -5.56
C LEU A 121 5.38 -5.79 -6.93
N LEU A 122 4.66 -5.48 -8.02
CA LEU A 122 5.23 -5.40 -9.36
C LEU A 122 6.28 -4.29 -9.49
N LEU A 123 6.06 -3.13 -8.86
CA LEU A 123 7.06 -2.05 -8.82
C LEU A 123 8.34 -2.48 -8.08
N TYR A 124 8.21 -3.24 -6.99
CA TYR A 124 9.37 -3.79 -6.28
C TYR A 124 10.09 -4.89 -7.08
N CYS A 125 9.35 -5.77 -7.76
CA CYS A 125 9.93 -6.71 -8.72
C CYS A 125 10.69 -5.98 -9.82
N PHE A 126 10.11 -4.90 -10.36
CA PHE A 126 10.75 -4.09 -11.39
C PHE A 126 12.12 -3.55 -10.93
N ILE A 127 12.22 -2.95 -9.73
CA ILE A 127 13.51 -2.48 -9.21
C ILE A 127 14.46 -3.65 -8.90
N PHE A 128 13.95 -4.79 -8.45
CA PHE A 128 14.77 -5.99 -8.27
C PHE A 128 15.39 -6.45 -9.60
N PHE A 129 14.59 -6.57 -10.66
CA PHE A 129 15.09 -6.93 -11.99
C PHE A 129 16.06 -5.89 -12.53
N GLN A 130 15.76 -4.60 -12.32
CA GLN A 130 16.63 -3.50 -12.74
C GLN A 130 18.02 -3.54 -12.08
N SER A 131 18.12 -4.15 -10.88
CA SER A 131 19.39 -4.28 -10.17
C SER A 131 20.38 -5.26 -10.81
N PHE A 132 19.93 -6.15 -11.70
CA PHE A 132 20.82 -7.05 -12.44
C PHE A 132 21.55 -6.38 -13.61
N PHE A 133 21.10 -5.21 -14.04
CA PHE A 133 21.76 -4.47 -15.11
C PHE A 133 22.90 -3.62 -14.53
N SER A 134 24.13 -3.86 -14.99
CA SER A 134 25.29 -3.03 -14.65
C SER A 134 25.31 -1.72 -15.45
N HIS A 135 25.00 -1.79 -16.75
CA HIS A 135 25.07 -0.67 -17.68
C HIS A 135 23.89 0.30 -17.57
N TYR A 136 24.18 1.60 -17.55
CA TYR A 136 23.17 2.68 -17.51
C TYR A 136 22.19 2.63 -18.69
N PHE A 137 22.67 2.25 -19.88
CA PHE A 137 21.83 2.08 -21.06
C PHE A 137 20.75 1.01 -20.83
N LEU A 138 21.14 -0.18 -20.34
CA LEU A 138 20.19 -1.26 -20.03
C LEU A 138 19.21 -0.87 -18.93
N LYS A 139 19.65 -0.12 -17.91
CA LYS A 139 18.75 0.44 -16.89
C LYS A 139 17.70 1.37 -17.49
N THR A 140 18.09 2.20 -18.45
CA THR A 140 17.18 3.13 -19.14
C THR A 140 16.19 2.39 -20.02
N LEU A 141 16.65 1.38 -20.78
CA LEU A 141 15.77 0.49 -21.54
C LEU A 141 14.79 -0.26 -20.64
N ALA A 142 15.22 -0.71 -19.46
CA ALA A 142 14.33 -1.34 -18.50
C ALA A 142 13.23 -0.37 -18.03
N TRP A 143 13.54 0.90 -17.74
CA TRP A 143 12.54 1.93 -17.41
C TRP A 143 11.54 2.16 -18.54
N LEU A 144 12.01 2.24 -19.80
CA LEU A 144 11.14 2.38 -20.97
C LEU A 144 10.24 1.15 -21.14
N ALA A 145 10.78 -0.05 -21.04
CA ALA A 145 10.02 -1.30 -21.12
C ALA A 145 8.97 -1.38 -19.99
N GLY A 146 9.37 -1.02 -18.76
CA GLY A 146 8.45 -0.92 -17.62
C GLY A 146 7.30 0.05 -17.90
N PHE A 147 7.60 1.25 -18.39
CA PHE A 147 6.58 2.23 -18.79
C PHE A 147 5.61 1.65 -19.83
N LEU A 148 6.13 1.00 -20.89
CA LEU A 148 5.31 0.39 -21.93
C LEU A 148 4.41 -0.72 -21.37
N VAL A 149 4.91 -1.57 -20.47
CA VAL A 149 4.11 -2.60 -19.81
C VAL A 149 2.99 -1.98 -18.97
N PHE A 150 3.30 -0.97 -18.16
CA PHE A 150 2.30 -0.30 -17.33
C PHE A 150 1.32 0.57 -18.12
N TYR A 151 1.70 1.01 -19.32
CA TYR A 151 0.82 1.71 -20.26
C TYR A 151 -0.10 0.73 -20.99
N LEU A 152 0.46 -0.25 -21.71
CA LEU A 152 -0.28 -1.11 -22.64
C LEU A 152 -1.07 -2.21 -21.93
N ILE A 153 -0.55 -2.77 -20.83
CA ILE A 153 -1.18 -3.93 -20.18
C ILE A 153 -2.09 -3.50 -19.02
N PHE A 154 -1.66 -2.51 -18.24
CA PHE A 154 -2.35 -2.17 -16.99
C PHE A 154 -3.14 -0.86 -17.04
N ASP A 155 -2.89 0.03 -18.02
CA ASP A 155 -3.45 1.39 -18.04
C ASP A 155 -3.20 2.14 -16.71
N LYS A 156 -1.95 2.06 -16.23
CA LYS A 156 -1.45 2.65 -14.97
C LYS A 156 -0.10 3.34 -15.13
N SER A 157 0.25 3.81 -16.33
CA SER A 157 1.56 4.38 -16.62
C SER A 157 1.87 5.64 -15.80
N HIS A 158 0.86 6.43 -15.44
CA HIS A 158 0.99 7.61 -14.56
C HIS A 158 1.47 7.25 -13.15
N TYR A 159 0.99 6.15 -12.58
CA TYR A 159 1.45 5.65 -11.29
C TYR A 159 2.91 5.13 -11.39
N PHE A 160 3.27 4.50 -12.51
CA PHE A 160 4.66 4.09 -12.78
C PHE A 160 5.60 5.30 -12.94
N ILE A 161 5.17 6.34 -13.66
CA ILE A 161 5.91 7.61 -13.79
C ILE A 161 6.13 8.21 -12.40
N SER A 162 5.07 8.31 -11.59
CA SER A 162 5.16 8.84 -10.23
C SER A 162 6.14 8.05 -9.36
N PHE A 163 6.10 6.72 -9.44
CA PHE A 163 7.09 5.85 -8.81
C PHE A 163 8.52 6.14 -9.31
N GLY A 164 8.72 6.26 -10.61
CA GLY A 164 10.01 6.63 -11.21
C GLY A 164 10.52 7.97 -10.68
N LEU A 165 9.68 9.01 -10.70
CA LEU A 165 10.00 10.33 -10.17
C LEU A 165 10.47 10.25 -8.71
N GLY A 166 9.76 9.50 -7.88
CA GLY A 166 10.16 9.27 -6.49
C GLY A 166 11.52 8.60 -6.37
N PHE A 167 11.74 7.54 -7.16
CA PHE A 167 13.01 6.80 -7.18
C PHE A 167 14.19 7.67 -7.62
N PHE A 168 14.02 8.48 -8.67
CA PHE A 168 15.05 9.41 -9.14
C PHE A 168 15.27 10.57 -8.15
N LEU A 169 14.20 11.12 -7.57
CA LEU A 169 14.31 12.18 -6.56
C LEU A 169 15.16 11.75 -5.36
N ALA A 170 15.03 10.49 -4.93
CA ALA A 170 15.86 9.93 -3.85
C ALA A 170 17.35 9.80 -4.20
N SER A 171 17.73 9.86 -5.49
CA SER A 171 19.14 9.92 -5.88
C SER A 171 19.77 11.30 -5.66
N PHE A 172 18.96 12.36 -5.57
CA PHE A 172 19.41 13.74 -5.37
C PHE A 172 19.23 14.23 -3.93
N LEU A 173 18.27 13.65 -3.19
CA LEU A 173 17.97 14.03 -1.82
C LEU A 173 18.61 13.06 -0.81
N PRO A 174 19.02 13.54 0.39
CA PRO A 174 19.57 12.66 1.40
C PRO A 174 18.51 11.64 1.88
N PRO A 175 18.94 10.44 2.30
CA PRO A 175 18.04 9.42 2.80
C PRO A 175 17.26 9.95 4.00
N ALA A 176 15.98 9.61 4.07
CA ALA A 176 15.14 10.00 5.19
C ALA A 176 15.66 9.35 6.49
N ASN A 177 16.17 10.16 7.42
CA ASN A 177 16.61 9.67 8.72
C ASN A 177 15.38 9.18 9.53
N LYS A 178 15.47 7.99 10.10
CA LYS A 178 14.31 7.29 10.69
C LYS A 178 13.94 7.75 12.09
N ASN A 179 14.84 8.41 12.81
CA ASN A 179 14.60 8.77 14.21
C ASN A 179 14.80 10.27 14.45
N PRO A 180 13.75 11.04 14.78
CA PRO A 180 13.96 12.29 15.48
C PRO A 180 14.58 11.98 16.85
N THR A 181 15.70 12.63 17.17
CA THR A 181 16.43 12.47 18.44
C THR A 181 15.72 13.09 19.64
N GLU A 182 14.62 13.83 19.43
CA GLU A 182 13.94 14.59 20.49
C GLU A 182 12.68 13.88 21.00
N ASN A 183 12.62 13.66 22.31
CA ASN A 183 11.72 12.71 22.93
C ASN A 183 10.26 13.20 23.10
N ASN A 184 9.99 14.50 22.95
CA ASN A 184 8.70 15.14 23.30
C ASN A 184 8.10 16.08 22.23
N SER A 185 8.54 16.03 20.96
CA SER A 185 8.02 16.94 19.93
C SER A 185 6.79 16.37 19.19
N PRO A 186 5.88 17.23 18.69
CA PRO A 186 4.77 16.83 17.79
C PRO A 186 5.25 16.06 16.54
N ILE A 187 6.53 16.20 16.23
CA ILE A 187 7.22 15.44 15.19
C ILE A 187 7.23 13.94 15.51
N LYS A 188 7.55 13.54 16.76
CA LYS A 188 7.54 12.12 17.18
C LYS A 188 6.15 11.49 17.02
N PHE A 189 5.09 12.25 17.29
CA PHE A 189 3.72 11.80 17.06
C PHE A 189 3.47 11.51 15.57
N LEU A 190 3.87 12.39 14.66
CA LEU A 190 3.75 12.15 13.20
C LEU A 190 4.53 10.90 12.75
N PHE A 191 5.73 10.69 13.30
CA PHE A 191 6.53 9.49 13.01
C PHE A 191 5.88 8.21 13.52
N ASN A 192 5.24 8.25 14.69
CA ASN A 192 4.49 7.11 15.22
C ASN A 192 3.22 6.85 14.40
N LEU A 193 2.54 7.91 13.94
CA LEU A 193 1.30 7.77 13.19
C LEU A 193 1.51 7.12 11.82
N GLN A 194 2.59 7.46 11.12
CA GLN A 194 2.87 6.89 9.80
C GLN A 194 3.11 5.36 9.81
N ASP A 195 3.51 4.79 10.95
CA ASP A 195 3.71 3.34 11.11
C ASP A 195 2.40 2.56 10.99
N TYR A 196 1.27 3.24 11.15
CA TYR A 196 -0.08 2.66 11.05
C TYR A 196 -0.77 2.95 9.72
N CYS A 197 -0.18 3.79 8.84
CA CYS A 197 -0.83 4.13 7.56
C CYS A 197 -1.15 2.92 6.69
N TYR A 198 -0.25 1.93 6.62
CA TYR A 198 -0.49 0.74 5.79
C TYR A 198 -1.59 -0.17 6.38
N GLY A 199 -1.59 -0.38 7.69
CA GLY A 199 -2.64 -1.18 8.34
C GLY A 199 -4.00 -0.51 8.23
N PHE A 200 -4.06 0.81 8.41
CA PHE A 200 -5.25 1.61 8.21
C PHE A 200 -5.74 1.50 6.75
N PHE A 201 -4.83 1.64 5.78
CA PHE A 201 -5.13 1.47 4.37
C PHE A 201 -5.71 0.08 4.06
N LEU A 202 -5.20 -0.98 4.69
CA LEU A 202 -5.75 -2.33 4.49
C LEU A 202 -7.12 -2.53 5.13
N ILE A 203 -7.40 -1.93 6.28
CA ILE A 203 -8.59 -2.25 7.09
C ILE A 203 -9.80 -1.38 6.75
N HIS A 204 -9.59 -0.10 6.42
CA HIS A 204 -10.69 0.87 6.37
C HIS A 204 -11.78 0.53 5.36
N GLY A 205 -11.44 -0.09 4.22
CA GLY A 205 -12.45 -0.51 3.24
C GLY A 205 -13.46 -1.49 3.83
N GLY A 206 -12.98 -2.52 4.53
CA GLY A 206 -13.83 -3.48 5.23
C GLY A 206 -14.66 -2.84 6.35
N VAL A 207 -14.05 -1.95 7.13
CA VAL A 207 -14.74 -1.21 8.21
C VAL A 207 -15.87 -0.34 7.66
N LEU A 208 -15.59 0.45 6.61
CA LEU A 208 -16.60 1.33 6.01
C LEU A 208 -17.75 0.54 5.40
N ILE A 209 -17.46 -0.56 4.71
CA ILE A 209 -18.48 -1.46 4.16
C ILE A 209 -19.34 -2.05 5.29
N PHE A 210 -18.72 -2.49 6.39
CA PHE A 210 -19.46 -3.00 7.55
C PHE A 210 -20.39 -1.94 8.14
N LEU A 211 -19.88 -0.73 8.40
CA LEU A 211 -20.69 0.36 8.96
C LEU A 211 -21.84 0.76 8.03
N TYR A 212 -21.58 0.88 6.73
CA TYR A 212 -22.57 1.27 5.74
C TYR A 212 -23.62 0.17 5.49
N ASN A 213 -23.19 -1.07 5.20
CA ASN A 213 -24.11 -2.13 4.80
C ASN A 213 -24.78 -2.84 5.98
N ILE A 214 -24.06 -3.08 7.08
CA ILE A 214 -24.54 -3.87 8.22
C ILE A 214 -25.12 -2.96 9.29
N CYS A 215 -24.38 -1.95 9.75
CA CYS A 215 -24.85 -1.05 10.79
C CYS A 215 -25.82 0.03 10.28
N LYS A 216 -25.94 0.19 8.95
CA LYS A 216 -26.73 1.25 8.31
C LYS A 216 -26.41 2.63 8.88
N ALA A 217 -25.13 2.86 9.22
CA ALA A 217 -24.67 4.13 9.76
C ALA A 217 -24.89 5.24 8.71
N ASP A 218 -25.08 6.48 9.16
CA ASP A 218 -25.09 7.64 8.27
C ASP A 218 -23.65 8.08 7.92
N PHE A 219 -23.54 9.10 7.08
CA PHE A 219 -22.24 9.62 6.62
C PHE A 219 -21.34 10.05 7.80
N PHE A 220 -21.90 10.78 8.77
CA PHE A 220 -21.14 11.34 9.88
C PHE A 220 -20.68 10.26 10.86
N SER A 221 -21.58 9.32 11.20
CA SER A 221 -21.27 8.16 12.03
C SER A 221 -20.23 7.27 11.34
N SER A 222 -20.37 7.03 10.03
CA SER A 222 -19.39 6.26 9.25
C SER A 222 -18.03 6.93 9.19
N PHE A 223 -17.97 8.27 9.18
CA PHE A 223 -16.71 9.00 9.29
C PHE A 223 -16.06 8.78 10.66
N ILE A 224 -16.77 9.09 11.75
CA ILE A 224 -16.22 9.02 13.12
C ILE A 224 -15.84 7.58 13.49
N PHE A 225 -16.80 6.66 13.40
CA PHE A 225 -16.56 5.25 13.74
C PHE A 225 -15.63 4.58 12.73
N GLY A 226 -15.70 4.96 11.45
CA GLY A 226 -14.81 4.43 10.43
C GLY A 226 -13.36 4.79 10.69
N VAL A 227 -13.06 6.04 11.05
CA VAL A 227 -11.71 6.46 11.45
C VAL A 227 -11.29 5.73 12.73
N GLY A 228 -12.13 5.76 13.77
CA GLY A 228 -11.81 5.16 15.08
C GLY A 228 -11.51 3.66 15.00
N LEU A 229 -12.41 2.89 14.38
CA LEU A 229 -12.26 1.44 14.22
C LEU A 229 -11.07 1.08 13.31
N SER A 230 -10.83 1.87 12.26
CA SER A 230 -9.67 1.63 11.37
C SER A 230 -8.35 1.92 12.06
N ILE A 231 -8.27 2.94 12.93
CA ILE A 231 -7.09 3.20 13.78
C ILE A 231 -6.86 2.03 14.74
N MET A 232 -7.89 1.62 15.48
CA MET A 232 -7.79 0.50 16.42
C MET A 232 -7.36 -0.78 15.72
N GLY A 233 -8.02 -1.13 14.61
CA GLY A 233 -7.67 -2.29 13.79
C GLY A 233 -6.23 -2.20 13.27
N SER A 234 -5.79 -1.02 12.83
CA SER A 234 -4.42 -0.84 12.35
C SER A 234 -3.37 -1.03 13.44
N ILE A 235 -3.64 -0.62 14.67
CA ILE A 235 -2.72 -0.83 15.81
C ILE A 235 -2.57 -2.32 16.09
N ILE A 236 -3.69 -3.04 16.16
CA ILE A 236 -3.72 -4.50 16.38
C ILE A 236 -2.96 -5.21 15.25
N LEU A 237 -3.30 -4.88 13.99
CA LEU A 237 -2.66 -5.46 12.81
C LEU A 237 -1.15 -5.22 12.80
N ASN A 238 -0.70 -4.00 13.11
CA ASN A 238 0.73 -3.67 13.14
C ASN A 238 1.46 -4.51 14.20
N LYS A 239 0.87 -4.69 15.38
CA LYS A 239 1.45 -5.51 16.45
C LYS A 239 1.60 -6.98 16.04
N ILE A 240 0.54 -7.56 15.47
CA ILE A 240 0.56 -8.96 14.99
C ILE A 240 1.57 -9.12 13.86
N ALA A 241 1.52 -8.24 12.85
CA ALA A 241 2.39 -8.33 11.69
C ALA A 241 3.88 -8.14 12.03
N LYS A 242 4.23 -7.18 12.90
CA LYS A 242 5.63 -6.99 13.35
C LYS A 242 6.19 -8.27 13.98
N ASN A 243 5.42 -8.94 14.84
CA ASN A 243 5.83 -10.20 15.45
C ASN A 243 6.04 -11.33 14.42
N LEU A 244 5.14 -11.45 13.44
CA LEU A 244 5.25 -12.47 12.39
C LEU A 244 6.43 -12.20 11.44
N ILE A 245 6.66 -10.94 11.06
CA ILE A 245 7.78 -10.54 10.21
C ILE A 245 9.11 -10.87 10.90
N ILE A 246 9.27 -10.51 12.19
CA ILE A 246 10.48 -10.80 12.95
C ILE A 246 10.80 -12.30 12.90
N ARG A 247 9.80 -13.15 13.15
CA ARG A 247 9.94 -14.61 13.08
C ARG A 247 10.29 -15.11 11.68
N ALA A 248 9.64 -14.57 10.64
CA ALA A 248 9.88 -14.96 9.25
C ALA A 248 11.25 -14.51 8.69
N THR A 249 11.91 -13.57 9.36
CA THR A 249 13.23 -13.04 8.96
C THR A 249 14.37 -13.43 9.90
N ALA A 250 14.11 -14.22 10.94
CA ALA A 250 15.16 -14.71 11.82
C ALA A 250 16.10 -15.67 11.04
N PRO A 251 17.42 -15.60 11.25
CA PRO A 251 18.34 -16.58 10.66
C PRO A 251 17.99 -17.97 11.21
N SER A 252 17.74 -18.91 10.30
CA SER A 252 17.52 -20.33 10.57
C SER A 252 18.82 -21.04 10.91
#